data_AF-A0A7C6VCC2-F1
#
_entry.id   AF-A0A7C6VCC2-F1
#
_cell.length_a   1.000
_cell.length_b   1.000
_cell.length_c   1.000
_cell.angle_alpha   90.00
_cell.angle_beta   90.00
_cell.angle_gamma   90.00
#
_symmetry.space_group_name_H-M   'P 1'
#
loop_
_entity.id
_entity.type
_entity.pdbx_description
1 polymer ?
#
loop_
_entity_poly.entity_id
_entity_poly.type
_entity_poly.pdbx_seq_one_letter_code
_entity_poly.pdbx_strand_id
1 'polypeptide(L)'
;MLSILYLGLKSSFQSVLKIALIVIPLLIALEILKDSGLLQRISRKVEPALGGMYLTQASAPALVAGVFIGLIYGAGVLYQTRREGLVDSREMTLLCMFLGINHAVVEDAAIFVALGARFWVLIVIRIITAVILTYLLGRWYYRDQALRPAAPAEPGE
;
A
#
# COMPACT_ATOMS: atom_id res chain seq x y z
N MET A 1 -8.39 1.64 43.22
CA MET A 1 -8.11 2.59 42.12
C MET A 1 -6.63 2.61 41.73
N LEU A 2 -5.69 2.93 42.63
CA LEU A 2 -4.25 2.97 42.30
C LEU A 2 -3.67 1.64 41.76
N SER A 3 -4.12 0.50 42.29
CA SER A 3 -3.66 -0.84 41.87
C SER A 3 -4.07 -1.19 40.44
N ILE A 4 -5.28 -0.83 40.03
CA ILE A 4 -5.81 -1.03 38.68
C ILE A 4 -5.05 -0.12 37.70
N LEU A 5 -4.75 1.12 38.11
CA LEU A 5 -3.96 2.06 37.31
C LEU A 5 -2.53 1.55 37.09
N TYR A 6 -1.87 1.06 38.14
CA TYR A 6 -0.53 0.48 38.05
C TYR A 6 -0.49 -0.77 37.17
N LEU A 7 -1.48 -1.66 37.32
CA LEU A 7 -1.57 -2.89 36.51
C LEU A 7 -1.80 -2.57 35.03
N GLY A 8 -2.69 -1.62 34.73
CA GLY A 8 -2.91 -1.14 33.37
C GLY A 8 -1.66 -0.52 32.75
N LEU A 9 -0.96 0.35 33.48
CA LEU A 9 0.26 0.99 33.01
C LEU A 9 1.37 -0.03 32.73
N LYS A 10 1.57 -0.99 33.64
CA LYS A 10 2.54 -2.07 33.48
C LYS A 10 2.22 -2.95 32.26
N SER A 11 0.95 -3.31 32.09
CA SER A 11 0.51 -4.13 30.96
C SER A 11 0.69 -3.40 29.64
N SER A 12 0.29 -2.14 29.54
CA SER A 12 0.45 -1.32 28.33
C SER A 12 1.92 -1.12 27.98
N PHE A 13 2.77 -0.86 28.97
CA PHE A 13 4.21 -0.70 28.75
C PHE A 13 4.86 -1.99 28.23
N GLN A 14 4.47 -3.15 28.77
CA GLN A 14 4.92 -4.45 28.26
C GLN A 14 4.47 -4.70 26.81
N SER A 15 3.26 -4.32 26.44
CA SER A 15 2.76 -4.46 25.07
C SER A 15 3.52 -3.57 24.08
N VAL A 16 3.76 -2.30 24.44
CA VAL A 16 4.54 -1.37 23.60
C VAL A 16 5.95 -1.90 23.38
N LEU A 17 6.61 -2.39 24.44
CA LEU A 17 7.95 -2.99 24.32
C LEU A 17 7.97 -4.22 23.39
N LYS A 18 6.98 -5.11 23.52
CA LYS A 18 6.87 -6.30 22.65
C LYS A 18 6.71 -5.91 21.18
N ILE A 19 5.83 -4.95 20.88
CA ILE A 19 5.60 -4.49 19.50
C ILE A 19 6.85 -3.80 18.96
N ALA A 20 7.47 -2.89 19.74
CA ALA A 20 8.68 -2.18 19.33
C ALA A 20 9.83 -3.15 19.01
N LEU A 21 10.01 -4.19 19.81
CA LEU A 21 11.04 -5.22 19.61
C LEU A 21 10.81 -6.05 18.34
N ILE A 22 9.59 -6.07 17.79
CA ILE A 22 9.25 -6.74 16.52
C ILE A 22 9.37 -5.76 15.35
N VAL A 23 8.77 -4.57 15.48
CA VAL A 23 8.65 -3.59 14.39
C VAL A 23 10.00 -2.96 14.05
N ILE A 24 10.82 -2.58 15.05
CA ILE A 24 12.12 -1.94 14.80
C ILE A 24 13.04 -2.83 13.94
N PRO A 25 13.33 -4.09 14.31
CA PRO A 25 14.18 -4.94 13.47
C PRO A 25 13.53 -5.26 12.12
N LEU A 26 12.21 -5.35 12.06
CA LEU A 26 11.49 -5.55 10.80
C LEU A 26 11.68 -4.36 9.84
N LEU A 27 11.53 -3.12 10.34
CA LEU A 27 11.74 -1.91 9.54
C LEU A 27 13.19 -1.80 9.06
N ILE A 28 14.17 -2.14 9.92
CA ILE A 28 15.58 -2.20 9.51
C ILE A 28 15.78 -3.23 8.40
N ALA A 29 15.20 -4.43 8.52
CA ALA A 29 15.28 -5.46 7.49
C ALA A 29 14.63 -5.04 6.17
N LEU A 30 13.47 -4.37 6.23
CA LEU A 30 12.78 -3.82 5.06
C LEU A 30 13.60 -2.72 4.37
N GLU A 31 14.27 -1.87 5.13
CA GLU A 31 15.14 -0.83 4.60
C GLU A 31 16.37 -1.42 3.89
N ILE A 32 17.01 -2.44 4.48
CA ILE A 32 18.08 -3.21 3.83
C ILE A 32 17.57 -3.86 2.53
N LEU A 33 16.34 -4.40 2.55
CA LEU A 33 15.73 -5.04 1.39
C LEU A 33 15.49 -4.05 0.25
N LYS A 34 15.08 -2.82 0.58
CA LYS A 34 14.94 -1.72 -0.37
C LYS A 34 16.28 -1.42 -1.03
N ASP A 35 17.34 -1.25 -0.24
CA ASP A 35 18.67 -0.89 -0.75
C ASP A 35 19.33 -2.01 -1.58
N SER A 36 18.95 -3.28 -1.33
CA SER A 36 19.42 -4.42 -2.13
C SER A 36 18.91 -4.44 -3.58
N GLY A 37 17.97 -3.56 -3.93
CA GLY A 37 17.29 -3.54 -5.25
C GLY A 37 16.30 -4.68 -5.45
N LEU A 38 15.98 -5.46 -4.39
CA LEU A 38 14.98 -6.52 -4.49
C LEU A 38 13.60 -5.96 -4.82
N LEU A 39 13.24 -4.81 -4.25
CA LEU A 39 11.95 -4.17 -4.54
C LEU A 39 11.80 -3.85 -6.02
N GLN A 40 12.85 -3.35 -6.70
CA GLN A 40 12.83 -3.15 -8.15
C GLN A 40 12.60 -4.44 -8.93
N ARG A 41 13.17 -5.56 -8.48
CA ARG A 41 12.91 -6.87 -9.11
C ARG A 41 11.48 -7.33 -8.91
N ILE A 42 10.90 -7.07 -7.73
CA ILE A 42 9.49 -7.37 -7.43
C ILE A 42 8.59 -6.49 -8.31
N SER A 43 8.89 -5.20 -8.46
CA SER A 43 8.12 -4.28 -9.33
C SER A 43 7.97 -4.84 -10.74
N ARG A 44 9.07 -5.30 -11.35
CA ARG A 44 9.04 -5.93 -12.69
C ARG A 44 8.17 -7.18 -12.77
N LYS A 45 8.06 -7.94 -11.68
CA LYS A 45 7.19 -9.13 -11.62
C LYS A 45 5.72 -8.78 -11.41
N VAL A 46 5.44 -7.63 -10.79
CA VAL A 46 4.07 -7.17 -10.50
C VAL A 46 3.47 -6.40 -11.68
N GLU A 47 4.29 -5.78 -12.54
CA GLU A 47 3.89 -5.12 -13.79
C GLU A 47 2.78 -5.82 -14.58
N PRO A 48 2.83 -7.14 -14.89
CA PRO A 48 1.76 -7.80 -15.63
C PRO A 48 0.42 -7.85 -14.89
N ALA A 49 0.43 -7.85 -13.55
CA ALA A 49 -0.78 -7.87 -12.74
C ALA A 49 -1.47 -6.48 -12.68
N LEU A 50 -0.74 -5.40 -12.98
CA LEU A 50 -1.26 -4.03 -12.93
C LEU A 50 -2.33 -3.75 -13.98
N GLY A 51 -2.22 -4.37 -15.16
CA GLY A 51 -3.22 -4.22 -16.21
C GLY A 51 -4.63 -4.65 -15.77
N GLY A 52 -4.71 -5.65 -14.88
CA GLY A 52 -5.98 -6.10 -14.28
C GLY A 52 -6.60 -5.09 -13.32
N MET A 53 -5.87 -4.06 -12.90
CA MET A 53 -6.34 -3.01 -11.97
C MET A 53 -6.45 -1.63 -12.64
N TYR A 54 -6.38 -1.57 -13.98
CA TYR A 54 -6.33 -0.32 -14.73
C TYR A 54 -5.14 0.58 -14.34
N LEU A 55 -4.03 -0.04 -13.93
CA LEU A 55 -2.78 0.64 -13.59
C LEU A 55 -1.73 0.39 -14.70
N THR A 56 -0.94 1.40 -15.00
CA THR A 56 0.21 1.33 -15.91
C THR A 56 1.43 0.74 -15.21
N GLN A 57 2.42 0.32 -16.00
CA GLN A 57 3.68 -0.22 -15.45
C GLN A 57 4.48 0.82 -14.66
N ALA A 58 4.31 2.11 -14.96
CA ALA A 58 4.97 3.20 -14.23
C ALA A 58 4.58 3.23 -12.75
N SER A 59 3.42 2.67 -12.40
CA SER A 59 2.90 2.61 -11.04
C SER A 59 3.46 1.45 -10.19
N ALA A 60 4.17 0.50 -10.81
CA ALA A 60 4.72 -0.67 -10.11
C ALA A 60 5.64 -0.29 -8.93
N PRO A 61 6.60 0.65 -9.09
CA PRO A 61 7.48 1.04 -7.99
C PRO A 61 6.72 1.62 -6.80
N ALA A 62 5.74 2.50 -7.05
CA ALA A 62 4.91 3.10 -6.02
C ALA A 62 4.05 2.05 -5.29
N LEU A 63 3.45 1.12 -6.03
CA LEU A 63 2.67 0.02 -5.48
C LEU A 63 3.53 -0.87 -4.56
N VAL A 64 4.67 -1.34 -5.05
CA VAL A 64 5.56 -2.24 -4.30
C VAL A 64 6.14 -1.53 -3.08
N ALA A 65 6.58 -0.27 -3.24
CA ALA A 65 7.02 0.56 -2.13
C ALA A 65 5.93 0.69 -1.05
N GLY A 66 4.69 1.01 -1.44
CA GLY A 66 3.57 1.16 -0.51
C GLY A 66 3.19 -0.15 0.20
N VAL A 67 3.18 -1.27 -0.52
CA VAL A 67 2.81 -2.59 0.03
C VAL A 67 3.87 -3.12 1.00
N PHE A 68 5.16 -2.95 0.70
CA PHE A 68 6.23 -3.55 1.52
C PHE A 68 6.82 -2.60 2.55
N ILE A 69 7.04 -1.32 2.21
CA ILE A 69 7.68 -0.33 3.09
C ILE A 69 6.64 0.50 3.84
N GLY A 70 5.52 0.83 3.17
CA GLY A 70 4.42 1.55 3.79
C GLY A 70 3.96 2.76 2.99
N LEU A 71 2.80 3.28 3.39
CA LEU A 71 2.05 4.26 2.61
C LEU A 71 2.80 5.58 2.40
N ILE A 72 3.51 6.09 3.42
CA ILE A 72 4.23 7.37 3.32
C ILE A 72 5.32 7.29 2.23
N TYR A 73 6.11 6.22 2.25
CA TYR A 73 7.16 6.02 1.25
C TYR A 73 6.57 5.77 -0.14
N GLY A 74 5.55 4.90 -0.24
CA GLY A 74 4.83 4.64 -1.50
C GLY A 74 4.19 5.90 -2.09
N ALA A 75 3.62 6.77 -1.25
CA ALA A 75 3.03 8.05 -1.68
C ALA A 75 4.09 9.03 -2.19
N GLY A 76 5.28 9.06 -1.59
CA GLY A 76 6.41 9.85 -2.10
C GLY A 76 6.84 9.41 -3.50
N VAL A 77 6.97 8.10 -3.71
CA VAL A 77 7.25 7.53 -5.04
C VAL A 77 6.13 7.87 -6.03
N LEU A 78 4.87 7.64 -5.64
CA LEU A 78 3.71 7.93 -6.48
C LEU A 78 3.62 9.40 -6.89
N TYR A 79 3.87 10.31 -5.94
CA TYR A 79 3.89 11.76 -6.19
C TYR A 79 4.98 12.12 -7.21
N GLN A 80 6.16 11.53 -7.10
CA GLN A 80 7.24 11.76 -8.05
C GLN A 80 6.89 11.24 -9.45
N THR A 81 6.38 10.00 -9.55
CA THR A 81 5.98 9.40 -10.84
C THR A 81 4.86 10.21 -11.51
N ARG A 82 3.93 10.76 -10.72
CA ARG A 82 2.90 11.68 -11.22
C ARG A 82 3.50 12.99 -11.72
N ARG A 83 4.43 13.59 -10.97
CA ARG A 83 5.09 14.84 -11.35
C ARG A 83 5.87 14.69 -12.65
N GLU A 84 6.38 13.49 -12.92
CA GLU A 84 7.04 13.11 -14.17
C GLU A 84 6.05 12.86 -15.34
N GLY A 85 4.74 13.00 -15.11
CA GLY A 85 3.71 12.84 -16.14
C GLY A 85 3.45 11.39 -16.55
N LEU A 86 3.97 10.42 -15.80
CA LEU A 86 3.88 8.99 -16.13
C LEU A 86 2.55 8.36 -15.67
N VAL A 87 1.78 9.05 -14.82
CA VAL A 87 0.57 8.54 -14.15
C VAL A 87 -0.51 9.62 -14.13
N ASP A 88 -1.73 9.31 -14.60
CA ASP A 88 -2.87 10.25 -14.58
C ASP A 88 -3.57 10.33 -13.19
N SER A 89 -4.39 11.35 -12.97
CA SER A 89 -5.22 11.59 -11.76
C SER A 89 -5.98 10.36 -11.32
N ARG A 90 -6.62 9.69 -12.26
CA ARG A 90 -7.48 8.53 -12.00
C ARG A 90 -6.66 7.35 -11.52
N GLU A 91 -5.55 7.10 -12.20
CA GLU A 91 -4.65 6.02 -11.86
C GLU A 91 -4.00 6.24 -10.48
N MET A 92 -3.63 7.47 -10.14
CA MET A 92 -3.19 7.82 -8.79
C MET A 92 -4.29 7.54 -7.75
N THR A 93 -5.55 7.87 -8.02
CA THR A 93 -6.67 7.53 -7.13
C THR A 93 -6.82 6.01 -6.94
N LEU A 94 -6.69 5.23 -8.02
CA LEU A 94 -6.76 3.77 -7.95
C LEU A 94 -5.61 3.16 -7.13
N LEU A 95 -4.40 3.70 -7.27
CA LEU A 95 -3.24 3.36 -6.43
C LEU A 95 -3.48 3.71 -4.96
N CYS A 96 -3.97 4.92 -4.68
CA CYS A 96 -4.28 5.34 -3.31
C CYS A 96 -5.35 4.44 -2.69
N MET A 97 -6.38 4.04 -3.45
CA MET A 97 -7.40 3.09 -2.99
C MET A 97 -6.79 1.73 -2.64
N PHE A 98 -5.95 1.19 -3.53
CA PHE A 98 -5.28 -0.08 -3.29
C PHE A 98 -4.37 -0.03 -2.06
N LEU A 99 -3.50 0.99 -2.00
CA LEU A 99 -2.53 1.16 -0.93
C LEU A 99 -3.21 1.49 0.40
N GLY A 100 -4.32 2.22 0.40
CA GLY A 100 -5.12 2.45 1.61
C GLY A 100 -5.54 1.15 2.29
N ILE A 101 -5.82 0.10 1.52
CA ILE A 101 -6.25 -1.21 2.04
C ILE A 101 -5.06 -2.13 2.34
N ASN A 102 -4.01 -2.09 1.50
CA ASN A 102 -2.98 -3.14 1.48
C ASN A 102 -1.53 -2.64 1.70
N HIS A 103 -1.35 -1.41 2.19
CA HIS A 103 -0.03 -0.93 2.57
C HIS A 103 0.57 -1.71 3.74
N ALA A 104 1.91 -1.66 3.85
CA ALA A 104 2.68 -2.21 4.96
C ALA A 104 2.31 -3.66 5.32
N VAL A 105 2.04 -4.50 4.31
CA VAL A 105 1.44 -5.83 4.49
C VAL A 105 2.28 -6.75 5.39
N VAL A 106 3.60 -6.54 5.41
CA VAL A 106 4.53 -7.29 6.24
C VAL A 106 4.49 -6.79 7.69
N GLU A 107 4.54 -5.47 7.90
CA GLU A 107 4.51 -4.84 9.21
C GLU A 107 3.20 -5.09 9.93
N ASP A 108 2.07 -4.80 9.28
CA ASP A 108 0.74 -5.00 9.83
C ASP A 108 0.53 -6.48 10.22
N ALA A 109 0.88 -7.41 9.32
CA ALA A 109 0.74 -8.83 9.60
C ALA A 109 1.64 -9.29 10.76
N ALA A 110 2.87 -8.79 10.86
CA ALA A 110 3.76 -9.12 11.98
C ALA A 110 3.19 -8.65 13.32
N ILE A 111 2.66 -7.42 13.37
CA ILE A 111 2.01 -6.87 14.57
C ILE A 111 0.78 -7.71 14.95
N PHE A 112 -0.10 -8.02 13.99
CA PHE A 112 -1.30 -8.81 14.29
C PHE A 112 -0.98 -10.26 14.69
N VAL A 113 0.05 -10.87 14.10
CA VAL A 113 0.53 -12.19 14.52
C VAL A 113 1.05 -12.16 15.96
N ALA A 114 1.76 -11.10 16.35
CA ALA A 114 2.20 -10.90 17.74
C ALA A 114 1.02 -10.78 18.73
N LEU A 115 -0.15 -10.35 18.23
CA LEU A 115 -1.41 -10.28 18.97
C LEU A 115 -2.26 -11.58 18.89
N GLY A 116 -1.76 -12.63 18.23
CA GLY A 116 -2.41 -13.94 18.12
C GLY A 116 -3.26 -14.15 16.86
N ALA A 117 -3.21 -13.24 15.88
CA ALA A 117 -3.93 -13.40 14.63
C ALA A 117 -3.24 -14.37 13.66
N ARG A 118 -4.01 -14.92 12.72
CA ARG A 118 -3.51 -15.82 11.67
C ARG A 118 -2.99 -15.03 10.47
N PHE A 119 -1.67 -15.06 10.25
CA PHE A 119 -0.97 -14.37 9.16
C PHE A 119 -1.67 -14.48 7.80
N TRP A 120 -1.94 -15.71 7.34
CA TRP A 120 -2.50 -15.96 6.01
C TRP A 120 -3.89 -15.40 5.81
N VAL A 121 -4.73 -15.43 6.85
CA VAL A 121 -6.11 -14.93 6.76
C VAL A 121 -6.11 -13.42 6.53
N LEU A 122 -5.24 -12.69 7.24
CA LEU A 122 -5.13 -11.24 7.11
C LEU A 122 -4.68 -10.83 5.73
N ILE A 123 -3.61 -11.44 5.22
CA ILE A 123 -3.05 -11.07 3.91
C ILE A 123 -4.02 -11.39 2.79
N VAL A 124 -4.63 -12.57 2.80
CA VAL A 124 -5.55 -13.00 1.74
C VAL A 124 -6.76 -12.06 1.66
N ILE A 125 -7.39 -11.77 2.80
CA ILE A 125 -8.56 -10.86 2.83
C ILE A 125 -8.17 -9.46 2.34
N ARG A 126 -7.02 -8.93 2.77
CA ARG A 126 -6.57 -7.59 2.36
C ARG A 126 -6.25 -7.49 0.87
N ILE A 127 -5.49 -8.46 0.34
CA ILE A 127 -5.13 -8.49 -1.08
C ILE A 127 -6.40 -8.63 -1.93
N ILE A 128 -7.29 -9.58 -1.61
CA ILE A 128 -8.53 -9.80 -2.36
C ILE A 128 -9.40 -8.54 -2.33
N THR A 129 -9.61 -7.96 -1.14
CA THR A 129 -10.45 -6.76 -1.00
C THR A 129 -9.87 -5.58 -1.75
N ALA A 130 -8.56 -5.36 -1.67
CA ALA A 130 -7.87 -4.29 -2.39
C ALA A 130 -7.99 -4.45 -3.91
N VAL A 131 -7.70 -5.65 -4.44
CA VAL A 131 -7.79 -5.93 -5.87
C VAL A 131 -9.22 -5.75 -6.37
N ILE A 132 -10.22 -6.29 -5.67
CA ILE A 132 -11.62 -6.20 -6.08
C ILE A 132 -12.08 -4.73 -6.09
N LEU A 133 -11.85 -3.99 -5.01
CA LEU A 133 -12.33 -2.61 -4.92
C LEU A 133 -11.63 -1.70 -5.91
N THR A 134 -10.31 -1.84 -6.10
CA THR A 134 -9.56 -1.09 -7.11
C THR A 134 -10.04 -1.45 -8.53
N TYR A 135 -10.29 -2.72 -8.82
CA TYR A 135 -10.84 -3.13 -10.11
C TYR A 135 -12.24 -2.55 -10.37
N LEU A 136 -13.15 -2.64 -9.40
CA LEU A 136 -14.51 -2.13 -9.53
C LEU A 136 -14.52 -0.61 -9.71
N LEU A 137 -13.68 0.10 -8.95
CA LEU A 137 -13.53 1.55 -9.07
C LEU A 137 -12.93 1.95 -10.42
N GLY A 138 -11.91 1.23 -10.90
CA GLY A 138 -11.33 1.44 -12.22
C GLY A 138 -12.35 1.19 -13.33
N ARG A 139 -13.08 0.08 -13.25
CA ARG A 139 -14.17 -0.22 -14.18
C ARG A 139 -15.22 0.88 -14.20
N TRP A 140 -15.57 1.45 -13.06
CA TRP A 140 -16.52 2.56 -12.99
C TRP A 140 -15.95 3.84 -13.63
N TYR A 141 -14.74 4.25 -13.26
CA TYR A 141 -14.09 5.46 -13.80
C TYR A 141 -13.88 5.44 -15.32
N TYR A 142 -13.41 4.31 -15.85
CA TYR A 142 -13.12 4.17 -17.27
C TYR A 142 -14.38 3.86 -18.11
N ARG A 143 -15.43 3.26 -17.52
CA ARG A 143 -16.73 3.10 -18.19
C ARG A 143 -17.44 4.45 -18.37
N ASP A 144 -17.36 5.34 -17.40
CA ASP A 144 -18.01 6.66 -17.46
C ASP A 144 -17.38 7.58 -18.52
N GLN A 145 -16.10 7.36 -18.83
CA GLN A 145 -15.39 8.09 -19.89
C GLN A 145 -15.82 7.67 -21.30
N ALA A 146 -16.15 6.39 -21.51
CA ALA A 146 -16.72 5.91 -22.78
C ALA A 146 -18.14 6.50 -23.04
N LEU A 147 -18.80 7.01 -21.99
CA LEU A 147 -20.11 7.65 -22.05
C LEU A 147 -20.05 9.17 -22.09
N ARG A 148 -18.88 9.78 -21.84
CA ARG A 148 -18.66 11.22 -21.99
C ARG A 148 -18.11 11.51 -23.39
N PRO A 149 -18.79 12.28 -24.24
CA PRO A 149 -18.23 12.69 -25.52
C PRO A 149 -16.90 13.41 -25.28
N ALA A 150 -15.92 13.18 -26.16
CA ALA A 150 -14.61 13.80 -26.08
C ALA A 150 -14.79 15.31 -25.85
N ALA A 151 -14.30 15.80 -24.71
CA ALA A 151 -14.26 17.24 -24.48
C ALA A 151 -13.45 17.86 -25.63
N PRO A 152 -13.90 18.97 -26.23
CA PRO A 152 -13.12 19.67 -27.24
C PRO A 152 -11.73 19.97 -26.67
N ALA A 153 -10.70 19.72 -27.47
CA ALA A 153 -9.32 19.98 -27.07
C ALA A 153 -9.21 21.39 -26.50
N GLU A 154 -8.83 21.51 -25.22
CA GLU A 154 -8.55 22.83 -24.66
C GLU A 154 -7.31 23.38 -25.38
N PRO A 155 -7.39 24.59 -25.95
CA PRO A 155 -6.27 25.20 -26.64
C PRO A 155 -5.20 25.56 -25.62
N GLY A 156 -4.07 24.85 -25.70
CA GLY A 156 -2.73 25.17 -25.19
C GLY A 156 -2.61 26.09 -23.97
N GLU A 157 -2.15 25.52 -22.86
CA GLU A 157 -1.36 26.21 -21.83
C GLU A 157 -0.08 25.44 -21.52
#